data_AF-A0A378J6W9-F1
#
_entry.id   AF-A0A378J6W9-F1
#
_cell.length_a   1.000
_cell.length_b   1.000
_cell.length_c   1.000
_cell.angle_alpha   90.00
_cell.angle_beta   90.00
_cell.angle_gamma   90.00
#
_symmetry.space_group_name_H-M   'P 1'
#
loop_
_entity.id
_entity.type
_entity.pdbx_description
1 polymer ?
#
loop_
_entity_poly.entity_id
_entity_poly.type
_entity_poly.pdbx_seq_one_letter_code
_entity_poly.pdbx_strand_id
1 'polypeptide(L)'
;MSDHRKTRLAFYFLCEKEACSESFSLDELEQAAEWSASTVDTYLSKKWKHIVSRSADGLYTCAGICKMSLNEFVNLQKQTA
;
A
#
# COMPACT_ATOMS: atom_id res chain seq x y z
N MET A 1 -13.31 0.81 -18.08
CA MET A 1 -12.06 0.47 -17.37
C MET A 1 -12.27 0.83 -15.92
N SER A 2 -12.21 -0.14 -15.01
CA SER A 2 -12.53 0.05 -13.60
C SER A 2 -11.64 1.15 -13.00
N ASP A 3 -12.28 2.13 -12.36
CA ASP A 3 -11.64 3.31 -11.80
C ASP A 3 -10.81 2.95 -10.56
N HIS A 4 -9.54 2.62 -10.76
CA HIS A 4 -8.60 2.23 -9.69
C HIS A 4 -7.89 3.45 -9.09
N ARG A 5 -8.51 4.63 -9.07
CA ARG A 5 -7.89 5.88 -8.59
C ARG A 5 -7.26 5.72 -7.20
N LYS A 6 -8.01 5.16 -6.25
CA LYS A 6 -7.54 4.96 -4.86
C LYS A 6 -6.33 4.03 -4.78
N THR A 7 -6.36 2.95 -5.55
CA THR A 7 -5.23 2.02 -5.68
C THR A 7 -3.99 2.70 -6.26
N ARG A 8 -4.16 3.62 -7.23
CA ARG A 8 -3.05 4.40 -7.79
C ARG A 8 -2.46 5.34 -6.76
N LEU A 9 -3.29 6.03 -5.98
CA LEU A 9 -2.82 6.92 -4.91
C LEU A 9 -2.00 6.16 -3.87
N ALA A 10 -2.49 5.01 -3.43
CA ALA A 10 -1.75 4.13 -2.52
C ALA A 10 -0.40 3.67 -3.11
N PHE A 11 -0.38 3.30 -4.40
CA PHE A 11 0.86 2.90 -5.07
C PHE A 11 1.89 4.03 -5.08
N TYR A 12 1.50 5.24 -5.45
CA TYR A 12 2.43 6.37 -5.48
C TYR A 12 2.95 6.73 -4.08
N PHE A 13 2.07 6.73 -3.08
CA PHE A 13 2.46 6.96 -1.68
C PHE A 13 3.49 5.94 -1.21
N LEU A 14 3.24 4.64 -1.45
CA LEU A 14 4.14 3.58 -1.05
C LEU A 14 5.48 3.63 -1.81
N CYS A 15 5.45 3.92 -3.12
CA CYS A 15 6.67 4.13 -3.90
C CYS A 15 7.51 5.29 -3.34
N GLU A 16 6.87 6.40 -2.97
CA GLU A 16 7.56 7.55 -2.39
C GLU A 16 8.21 7.18 -1.05
N LYS A 17 7.47 6.49 -0.18
CA LYS A 17 7.99 6.02 1.11
C LYS A 17 9.14 5.03 0.96
N GLU A 18 9.07 4.10 0.01
CA GLU A 18 10.19 3.20 -0.28
C GLU A 18 11.39 3.96 -0.86
N ALA A 19 11.17 4.88 -1.80
CA ALA A 19 12.24 5.67 -2.42
C ALA A 19 12.99 6.55 -1.40
N CYS A 20 12.26 7.10 -0.42
CA CYS A 20 12.83 7.90 0.67
C CYS A 20 13.30 7.04 1.86
N SER A 21 13.09 5.71 1.82
CA SER A 21 13.33 4.80 2.96
C SER A 21 12.66 5.27 4.26
N GLU A 22 11.48 5.87 4.12
CA GLU A 22 10.67 6.39 5.21
C GLU A 22 9.65 5.37 5.69
N SER A 23 9.42 5.37 7.00
CA SER A 23 8.28 4.70 7.59
C SER A 23 7.02 5.57 7.48
N PHE A 24 5.86 4.94 7.60
CA PHE A 24 4.55 5.59 7.57
C PHE A 24 3.60 4.97 8.59
N SER A 25 2.59 5.72 8.99
CA SER A 25 1.48 5.27 9.82
C SER A 25 0.29 4.80 8.98
N LEU A 26 -0.64 4.05 9.61
CA LEU A 26 -1.90 3.68 8.95
C LEU A 26 -2.70 4.91 8.55
N ASP A 27 -2.75 5.92 9.42
CA ASP A 27 -3.50 7.15 9.17
C ASP A 27 -2.98 7.90 7.94
N GLU A 28 -1.66 7.97 7.73
CA GLU A 28 -1.07 8.56 6.53
C GLU A 28 -1.46 7.79 5.27
N LEU A 29 -1.43 6.47 5.32
CA LEU A 29 -1.81 5.62 4.20
C LEU A 29 -3.31 5.72 3.88
N GLU A 30 -4.17 5.77 4.91
CA GLU A 30 -5.61 5.97 4.78
C GLU A 30 -5.94 7.30 4.10
N GLN A 31 -5.31 8.39 4.56
CA GLN A 31 -5.48 9.72 4.00
C GLN A 31 -4.94 9.80 2.56
N ALA A 32 -3.75 9.26 2.31
CA ALA A 32 -3.14 9.28 0.98
C ALA A 32 -3.94 8.45 -0.04
N ALA A 33 -4.42 7.27 0.35
CA ALA A 33 -5.16 6.37 -0.52
C ALA A 33 -6.68 6.66 -0.60
N GLU A 34 -7.20 7.55 0.24
CA GLU A 34 -8.63 7.79 0.44
C GLU A 34 -9.40 6.50 0.79
N TRP A 35 -8.79 5.61 1.58
CA TRP A 35 -9.38 4.36 2.05
C TRP A 35 -9.79 4.44 3.51
N SER A 36 -10.76 3.61 3.89
CA SER A 36 -11.07 3.40 5.31
C SER A 36 -9.98 2.54 5.98
N ALA A 37 -9.78 2.74 7.28
CA ALA A 37 -8.96 1.87 8.12
C ALA A 37 -9.23 0.37 7.88
N SER A 38 -10.49 -0.02 7.79
CA SER A 38 -10.89 -1.41 7.52
C SER A 38 -10.40 -1.93 6.16
N THR A 39 -10.36 -1.08 5.14
CA THR A 39 -9.86 -1.43 3.81
C THR A 39 -8.35 -1.58 3.81
N VAL A 40 -7.65 -0.64 4.46
CA VAL A 40 -6.20 -0.66 4.62
C VAL A 40 -5.77 -1.90 5.41
N ASP A 41 -6.41 -2.18 6.54
CA ASP A 41 -6.13 -3.34 7.36
C ASP A 41 -6.33 -4.66 6.59
N THR A 42 -7.39 -4.75 5.80
CA THR A 42 -7.64 -5.91 4.92
C THR A 42 -6.51 -6.09 3.90
N TYR A 43 -6.03 -5.02 3.29
CA TYR A 43 -4.93 -5.10 2.32
C TYR A 43 -3.60 -5.43 2.97
N LEU A 44 -3.29 -4.83 4.12
CA LEU A 44 -2.08 -5.14 4.89
C LEU A 44 -2.05 -6.60 5.32
N SER A 45 -3.15 -7.08 5.89
CA SER A 45 -3.25 -8.43 6.43
C SER A 45 -3.41 -9.52 5.37
N LYS A 46 -3.98 -9.24 4.20
CA LYS A 46 -4.23 -10.27 3.18
C LYS A 46 -3.31 -10.18 1.97
N LYS A 47 -3.00 -8.98 1.50
CA LYS A 47 -2.34 -8.79 0.19
C LYS A 47 -0.92 -8.31 0.32
N TRP A 48 -0.63 -7.46 1.30
CA TRP A 48 0.65 -6.76 1.38
C TRP A 48 1.61 -7.32 2.42
N LYS A 49 1.28 -8.46 3.05
CA LYS A 49 2.16 -9.16 4.02
C LYS A 49 3.60 -9.38 3.56
N HIS A 50 3.84 -9.46 2.25
CA HIS A 50 5.15 -9.71 1.66
C HIS A 50 5.90 -8.43 1.23
N ILE A 51 5.21 -7.29 1.19
CA ILE A 51 5.74 -6.00 0.70
C ILE A 51 5.64 -4.89 1.75
N VAL A 52 4.82 -5.06 2.78
CA VAL A 52 4.68 -4.12 3.90
C VAL A 52 4.95 -4.87 5.19
N SER A 53 5.84 -4.32 6.00
CA SER A 53 6.24 -4.84 7.31
C SER A 53 5.93 -3.81 8.39
N ARG A 54 5.56 -4.30 9.58
CA ARG A 54 5.36 -3.46 10.76
C ARG A 54 6.67 -3.40 11.56
N SER A 55 7.13 -2.19 11.86
CA SER A 55 8.28 -1.91 12.71
C SER A 55 7.89 -1.99 14.21
N ALA A 56 8.89 -2.15 15.07
CA ALA A 56 8.72 -2.23 16.53
C ALA A 56 8.04 -0.97 17.11
N ASP A 57 8.25 0.19 16.50
CA ASP A 57 7.70 1.48 16.93
C ASP A 57 6.23 1.68 16.53
N GLY A 58 5.59 0.65 15.98
CA GLY A 58 4.19 0.70 15.54
C GLY A 58 3.98 1.33 14.15
N LEU A 59 5.05 1.81 13.50
CA LEU A 59 5.05 2.30 12.13
C LEU A 59 5.18 1.15 11.11
N TYR A 60 4.93 1.45 9.85
CA TYR A 60 5.01 0.53 8.72
C TYR A 60 6.11 0.95 7.75
N THR A 61 6.75 -0.02 7.15
CA THR A 61 7.72 0.16 6.07
C THR A 61 7.32 -0.71 4.89
N CYS A 62 7.71 -0.30 3.69
CA CYS A 62 7.43 -1.08 2.49
C CYS A 62 8.71 -1.32 1.68
N ALA A 63 8.72 -2.44 0.97
CA ALA A 63 9.83 -2.87 0.13
C ALA A 63 9.31 -3.66 -1.07
N GLY A 64 9.89 -3.41 -2.25
CA GLY A 64 9.52 -4.04 -3.51
C GLY A 64 8.37 -3.36 -4.27
N ILE A 65 7.84 -2.23 -3.80
CA ILE A 65 6.78 -1.46 -4.47
C ILE A 65 7.36 -0.74 -5.70
N CYS A 66 8.52 -0.09 -5.57
CA CYS A 66 9.22 0.56 -6.68
C CYS A 66 9.68 -0.44 -7.76
N LYS A 67 9.74 -1.74 -7.45
CA LYS A 67 10.12 -2.80 -8.39
C LYS A 67 8.95 -3.34 -9.20
N MET A 68 7.71 -3.03 -8.80
CA MET A 68 6.51 -3.44 -9.53
C MET A 68 5.90 -2.25 -10.26
N SER A 69 5.30 -2.53 -11.41
CA SER A 69 4.51 -1.55 -12.15
C SER A 69 3.17 -1.28 -11.46
N LEU A 70 2.60 -0.11 -11.72
CA LEU A 70 1.27 0.24 -11.25
C LEU A 70 0.22 -0.81 -11.64
N ASN A 71 0.34 -1.40 -12.83
CA ASN A 71 -0.57 -2.45 -13.29
C ASN A 71 -0.44 -3.74 -12.48
N GLU A 72 0.78 -4.14 -12.12
CA GLU A 72 1.01 -5.29 -11.24
C GLU A 72 0.42 -5.04 -9.85
N PHE A 73 0.61 -3.85 -9.30
CA PHE A 73 0.02 -3.47 -8.02
C PHE A 73 -1.52 -3.46 -8.06
N VAL A 74 -2.12 -2.94 -9.14
CA VAL A 74 -3.58 -2.99 -9.35
C VAL A 74 -4.07 -4.43 -9.49
N ASN A 75 -3.30 -5.32 -10.13
CA ASN A 75 -3.67 -6.72 -10.29
C ASN A 75 -3.52 -7.52 -9.00
N LEU A 76 -2.53 -7.18 -8.15
CA LEU A 76 -2.39 -7.73 -6.79
C LEU A 76 -3.67 -7.51 -5.98
N GLN A 77 -4.37 -6.40 -6.23
CA GLN A 77 -5.66 -6.12 -5.60
C GLN A 77 -6.82 -6.96 -6.15
N LYS A 78 -6.76 -7.44 -7.38
CA LYS A 78 -7.89 -8.15 -8.01
C LYS A 78 -7.90 -9.64 -7.73
N GLN A 79 -6.77 -10.23 -7.36
CA GLN A 79 -6.57 -11.68 -7.31
C GLN A 79 -7.28 -12.41 -6.15
N THR A 80 -8.31 -11.82 -5.55
CA THR A 80 -9.14 -12.47 -4.51
C THR A 80 -10.56 -11.92 -4.54
N ALA A 81 -11.25 -12.16 -5.65
CA ALA A 81 -12.70 -12.19 -5.73
C ALA A 81 -13.12 -13.62 -6.11
#